data_AF-A0A962JI24-F1
#
_entry.id   AF-A0A962JI24-F1
#
_cell.length_a   1.000
_cell.length_b   1.000
_cell.length_c   1.000
_cell.angle_alpha   90.00
_cell.angle_beta   90.00
_cell.angle_gamma   90.00
#
_symmetry.space_group_name_H-M   'P 1'
#
loop_
_entity.id
_entity.type
_entity.pdbx_description
1 polymer ?
#
loop_
_entity_poly.entity_id
_entity_poly.type
_entity_poly.pdbx_seq_one_letter_code
_entity_poly.pdbx_strand_id
1 'polypeptide(L)'
;MRKKKLLNDNLLPSFDALMNPLFKALIALGGSGSIDEIYEKVIEIEKISEEITSILHNPEKSNQTELGYRLAWARTYLKKFGYLENSSRGVWTLTQLAKEQKDIDSQTVVKTVREMDKPSGLKTNKDEQIELQPIDTPEEILEWKEELYLLLTKNISPDAFERLTQRLLRESGFVQVEVTGKTGDGGIDGKGIARINGLMSFHVIFQCKKYQGSVSASEIRDFRGAMVGRADKGLFITTGTFTSGAIKEATRDGAPPIDLIDGEHLAEKLKELQLGVKTEMVEKITIDKNWFENL
;
A
#
# COMPACT_ATOMS: atom_id res chain seq x y z
N MET A 1 16.61 3.64 -22.48
CA MET A 1 15.65 3.21 -21.43
C MET A 1 15.65 1.72 -21.11
N ARG A 2 15.93 0.78 -22.04
CA ARG A 2 15.94 -0.69 -21.76
C ARG A 2 17.08 -1.22 -20.87
N LYS A 3 18.22 -0.52 -20.74
CA LYS A 3 19.40 -1.01 -20.00
C LYS A 3 19.31 -0.94 -18.46
N LYS A 4 18.44 -0.08 -17.89
CA LYS A 4 18.32 0.09 -16.42
C LYS A 4 17.34 -0.91 -15.79
N LYS A 5 16.34 -1.38 -16.54
CA LYS A 5 15.34 -2.36 -16.08
C LYS A 5 15.96 -3.74 -15.78
N LEU A 6 17.00 -4.12 -16.53
CA LEU A 6 17.69 -5.41 -16.43
C LEU A 6 18.55 -5.61 -15.17
N LEU A 7 18.89 -4.54 -14.43
CA LEU A 7 19.74 -4.64 -13.25
C LEU A 7 18.95 -5.05 -11.98
N ASN A 8 17.66 -4.74 -11.91
CA ASN A 8 16.81 -5.05 -10.74
C ASN A 8 16.16 -6.45 -10.83
N ASP A 9 16.01 -7.01 -12.03
CA ASP A 9 15.31 -8.30 -12.24
C ASP A 9 16.03 -9.51 -11.62
N ASN A 10 17.34 -9.41 -11.30
CA ASN A 10 18.11 -10.51 -10.73
C ASN A 10 18.12 -10.56 -9.18
N LEU A 11 17.63 -9.53 -8.50
CA LEU A 11 17.70 -9.43 -7.03
C LEU A 11 16.39 -9.87 -6.33
N LEU A 12 15.26 -9.80 -7.04
CA LEU A 12 13.95 -10.20 -6.54
C LEU A 12 13.33 -11.28 -7.42
N PRO A 13 12.60 -12.26 -6.85
CA PRO A 13 11.83 -13.23 -7.64
C PRO A 13 10.75 -12.52 -8.46
N SER A 14 10.40 -13.05 -9.63
CA SER A 14 9.31 -12.54 -10.45
C SER A 14 7.95 -12.68 -9.73
N PHE A 15 6.90 -12.01 -10.23
CA PHE A 15 5.59 -12.04 -9.57
C PHE A 15 5.01 -13.46 -9.47
N ASP A 16 5.26 -14.31 -10.48
CA ASP A 16 4.83 -15.71 -10.51
C ASP A 16 5.62 -16.57 -9.52
N ALA A 17 6.91 -16.29 -9.33
CA ALA A 17 7.72 -16.92 -8.29
C ALA A 17 7.27 -16.51 -6.88
N LEU A 18 6.73 -15.29 -6.71
CA LEU A 18 6.19 -14.79 -5.44
C LEU A 18 4.78 -15.31 -5.09
N MET A 19 4.11 -16.05 -5.98
CA MET A 19 2.79 -16.62 -5.68
C MET A 19 2.82 -17.59 -4.50
N ASN A 20 3.82 -18.46 -4.42
CA ASN A 20 3.98 -19.42 -3.33
C ASN A 20 4.38 -18.75 -2.00
N PRO A 21 5.38 -17.85 -1.96
CA PRO A 21 5.67 -17.05 -0.78
C PRO A 21 4.43 -16.32 -0.23
N LEU A 22 3.65 -15.69 -1.12
CA LEU A 22 2.40 -15.02 -0.75
C LEU A 22 1.37 -15.99 -0.17
N PHE A 23 1.16 -17.13 -0.83
CA PHE A 23 0.25 -18.16 -0.37
C PHE A 23 0.63 -18.68 1.04
N LYS A 24 1.92 -18.96 1.26
CA LYS A 24 2.46 -19.37 2.56
C LYS A 24 2.30 -18.28 3.62
N ALA A 25 2.51 -17.02 3.26
CA ALA A 25 2.29 -15.90 4.15
C ALA A 25 0.82 -15.83 4.62
N LEU A 26 -0.13 -15.98 3.70
CA LEU A 26 -1.55 -16.02 4.06
C LEU A 26 -1.90 -17.22 4.94
N ILE A 27 -1.35 -18.41 4.70
CA ILE A 27 -1.51 -19.57 5.60
C ILE A 27 -1.00 -19.23 7.01
N ALA A 28 0.20 -18.65 7.10
CA ALA A 28 0.81 -18.28 8.38
C ALA A 28 0.02 -17.21 9.15
N LEU A 29 -0.73 -16.35 8.44
CA LEU A 29 -1.62 -15.34 9.01
C LEU A 29 -3.03 -15.88 9.34
N GLY A 30 -3.27 -17.19 9.20
CA GLY A 30 -4.57 -17.80 9.50
C GLY A 30 -5.57 -17.80 8.34
N GLY A 31 -5.09 -17.58 7.11
CA GLY A 31 -5.87 -17.66 5.88
C GLY A 31 -6.36 -16.31 5.34
N SER A 32 -6.11 -15.21 6.05
CA SER A 32 -6.43 -13.85 5.61
C SER A 32 -5.37 -12.85 6.10
N GLY A 33 -5.18 -11.76 5.37
CA GLY A 33 -4.31 -10.67 5.80
C GLY A 33 -4.53 -9.38 5.03
N SER A 34 -4.19 -8.26 5.65
CA SER A 34 -4.05 -6.98 4.96
C SER A 34 -2.85 -6.99 4.00
N ILE A 35 -2.80 -6.01 3.10
CA ILE A 35 -1.66 -5.84 2.17
C ILE A 35 -0.34 -5.77 2.94
N ASP A 36 -0.29 -5.01 4.03
CA ASP A 36 0.93 -4.77 4.81
C ASP A 36 1.35 -6.00 5.61
N GLU A 37 0.40 -6.72 6.22
CA GLU A 37 0.69 -7.98 6.91
C GLU A 37 1.23 -9.05 5.96
N ILE A 38 0.64 -9.17 4.76
CA ILE A 38 1.12 -10.10 3.73
C ILE A 38 2.53 -9.70 3.30
N TYR A 39 2.78 -8.41 3.07
CA TYR A 39 4.08 -7.90 2.65
C TYR A 39 5.17 -8.24 3.67
N GLU A 40 4.97 -7.88 4.94
CA GLU A 40 5.93 -8.15 6.02
C GLU A 40 6.13 -9.66 6.25
N LYS A 41 5.06 -10.45 6.18
CA LYS A 41 5.16 -11.90 6.35
C LYS A 41 5.90 -12.57 5.19
N VAL A 42 5.76 -12.08 3.96
CA VAL A 42 6.57 -12.55 2.81
C VAL A 42 8.05 -12.24 3.02
N ILE A 43 8.39 -11.02 3.48
CA ILE A 43 9.78 -10.65 3.79
C ILE A 43 10.37 -11.56 4.84
N GLU A 44 9.61 -11.87 5.89
CA GLU A 44 10.02 -12.77 6.97
C GLU A 44 10.30 -14.19 6.45
N ILE A 45 9.39 -14.77 5.66
CA ILE A 45 9.49 -16.14 5.14
C ILE A 45 10.67 -16.27 4.16
N GLU A 46 10.77 -15.34 3.22
CA GLU A 46 11.79 -15.37 2.17
C GLU A 46 13.13 -14.78 2.64
N LYS A 47 13.19 -14.22 3.86
CA LYS A 47 14.37 -13.59 4.47
C LYS A 47 14.98 -12.53 3.55
N ILE A 48 14.13 -11.71 2.95
CA ILE A 48 14.55 -10.64 2.02
C ILE A 48 15.23 -9.54 2.83
N SER A 49 16.39 -9.07 2.38
CA SER A 49 17.11 -8.00 3.05
C SER A 49 16.46 -6.63 2.84
N GLU A 50 16.68 -5.73 3.80
CA GLU A 50 16.16 -4.36 3.77
C GLU A 50 16.61 -3.55 2.55
N GLU A 51 17.84 -3.80 2.08
CA GLU A 51 18.38 -3.20 0.86
C GLU A 51 17.54 -3.57 -0.36
N ILE A 52 17.05 -4.81 -0.42
CA ILE A 52 16.24 -5.31 -1.52
C ILE A 52 14.79 -4.81 -1.42
N THR A 53 14.20 -4.81 -0.22
CA THR A 53 12.82 -4.36 -0.01
C THR A 53 12.64 -2.86 -0.27
N SER A 54 13.71 -2.08 -0.10
CA SER A 54 13.72 -0.62 -0.34
C SER A 54 13.88 -0.24 -1.82
N ILE A 55 14.10 -1.21 -2.72
CA ILE A 55 14.22 -0.93 -4.16
C ILE A 55 12.85 -0.48 -4.69
N LEU A 56 12.80 0.73 -5.23
CA LEU A 56 11.61 1.27 -5.90
C LEU A 56 11.43 0.66 -7.29
N HIS A 57 10.19 0.32 -7.65
CA HIS A 57 9.85 -0.21 -8.98
C HIS A 57 10.16 0.82 -10.08
N ASN A 58 9.71 2.05 -9.85
CA ASN A 58 9.94 3.17 -10.75
C ASN A 58 10.10 4.48 -9.95
N PRO A 59 11.30 4.80 -9.44
CA PRO A 59 11.52 5.93 -8.53
C PRO A 59 11.15 7.28 -9.15
N GLU A 60 11.17 7.38 -10.49
CA GLU A 60 10.81 8.59 -11.22
C GLU A 60 9.31 8.85 -11.27
N LYS A 61 8.48 7.83 -10.99
CA LYS A 61 7.02 7.88 -11.13
C LYS A 61 6.24 7.49 -9.89
N SER A 62 6.81 6.66 -9.02
CA SER A 62 6.10 6.08 -7.88
C SER A 62 7.05 5.83 -6.70
N ASN A 63 6.49 5.87 -5.50
CA ASN A 63 7.12 5.37 -4.27
C ASN A 63 6.90 3.86 -4.06
N GLN A 64 6.20 3.16 -4.96
CA GLN A 64 5.96 1.72 -4.82
C GLN A 64 7.26 0.93 -4.93
N THR A 65 7.49 0.01 -3.99
CA THR A 65 8.64 -0.90 -4.02
C THR A 65 8.46 -1.97 -5.09
N GLU A 66 9.57 -2.48 -5.64
CA GLU A 66 9.56 -3.57 -6.62
C GLU A 66 8.86 -4.82 -6.06
N LEU A 67 9.12 -5.15 -4.80
CA LEU A 67 8.45 -6.25 -4.11
C LEU A 67 6.94 -5.99 -3.98
N GLY A 68 6.54 -4.78 -3.61
CA GLY A 68 5.13 -4.40 -3.49
C GLY A 68 4.39 -4.50 -4.82
N TYR A 69 5.00 -4.02 -5.91
CA TYR A 69 4.49 -4.14 -7.27
C TYR A 69 4.30 -5.60 -7.69
N ARG A 70 5.32 -6.46 -7.49
CA ARG A 70 5.23 -7.87 -7.85
C ARG A 70 4.21 -8.64 -7.01
N LEU A 71 4.10 -8.35 -5.71
CA LEU A 71 3.08 -8.94 -4.85
C LEU A 71 1.66 -8.48 -5.24
N ALA A 72 1.47 -7.24 -5.69
CA ALA A 72 0.20 -6.79 -6.23
C ALA A 72 -0.22 -7.61 -7.46
N TRP A 73 0.71 -7.90 -8.37
CA TRP A 73 0.46 -8.79 -9.51
C TRP A 73 0.19 -10.23 -9.11
N ALA A 74 0.96 -10.78 -8.16
CA ALA A 74 0.72 -12.13 -7.64
C ALA A 74 -0.71 -12.27 -7.09
N ARG A 75 -1.17 -11.30 -6.26
CA ARG A 75 -2.54 -11.26 -5.75
C ARG A 75 -3.59 -11.20 -6.85
N THR A 76 -3.36 -10.35 -7.85
CA THR A 76 -4.27 -10.18 -8.99
C THR A 76 -4.46 -11.48 -9.77
N TYR A 77 -3.36 -12.16 -10.11
CA TYR A 77 -3.40 -13.43 -10.83
C TYR A 77 -4.06 -14.53 -9.99
N LEU A 78 -3.71 -14.66 -8.72
CA LEU A 78 -4.31 -15.66 -7.83
C LEU A 78 -5.81 -15.42 -7.62
N LYS A 79 -6.25 -14.16 -7.59
CA LYS A 79 -7.69 -13.82 -7.55
C LYS A 79 -8.40 -14.16 -8.85
N LYS A 80 -7.83 -13.77 -10.00
CA LYS A 80 -8.41 -14.12 -11.31
C LYS A 80 -8.53 -15.63 -11.51
N PHE A 81 -7.59 -16.40 -10.96
CA PHE A 81 -7.62 -17.85 -10.98
C PHE A 81 -8.64 -18.45 -10.00
N GLY A 82 -9.07 -17.71 -8.98
CA GLY A 82 -10.03 -18.16 -7.96
C GLY A 82 -9.40 -18.69 -6.66
N TYR A 83 -8.10 -18.54 -6.46
CA TYR A 83 -7.42 -18.92 -5.22
C TYR A 83 -7.49 -17.84 -4.12
N LEU A 84 -7.67 -16.58 -4.51
CA LEU A 84 -7.86 -15.48 -3.58
C LEU A 84 -9.18 -14.77 -3.81
N GLU A 85 -9.73 -14.27 -2.72
CA GLU A 85 -10.82 -13.30 -2.74
C GLU A 85 -10.43 -12.05 -1.95
N ASN A 86 -11.15 -10.96 -2.22
CA ASN A 86 -10.97 -9.70 -1.51
C ASN A 86 -12.23 -9.50 -0.67
N SER A 87 -12.18 -9.96 0.58
CA SER A 87 -13.34 -9.96 1.48
C SER A 87 -13.76 -8.55 1.90
N SER A 88 -12.81 -7.62 1.90
CA SER A 88 -13.03 -6.18 2.08
C SER A 88 -11.84 -5.42 1.50
N ARG A 89 -12.01 -4.14 1.18
CA ARG A 89 -10.97 -3.32 0.55
C ARG A 89 -9.64 -3.42 1.30
N GLY A 90 -8.61 -3.95 0.62
CA GLY A 90 -7.26 -4.11 1.18
C GLY A 90 -7.02 -5.40 1.98
N VAL A 91 -8.03 -6.24 2.18
CA VAL A 91 -7.93 -7.53 2.87
C VAL A 91 -8.07 -8.68 1.87
N TRP A 92 -7.11 -9.59 1.87
CA TRP A 92 -7.04 -10.73 0.96
C TRP A 92 -7.20 -12.03 1.73
N THR A 93 -8.02 -12.94 1.22
CA THR A 93 -8.38 -14.20 1.89
C THR A 93 -8.21 -15.39 0.95
N LEU A 94 -7.72 -16.51 1.47
CA LEU A 94 -7.66 -17.78 0.75
C LEU A 94 -9.06 -18.36 0.57
N THR A 95 -9.42 -18.68 -0.67
CA THR A 95 -10.66 -19.41 -0.97
C THR A 95 -10.56 -20.86 -0.53
N GLN A 96 -11.69 -21.57 -0.49
CA GLN A 96 -11.70 -23.00 -0.19
C GLN A 96 -10.84 -23.80 -1.20
N LEU A 97 -10.92 -23.44 -2.48
CA LEU A 97 -10.12 -24.04 -3.55
C LEU A 97 -8.61 -23.96 -3.25
N ALA A 98 -8.15 -22.82 -2.71
CA ALA A 98 -6.74 -22.63 -2.37
C ALA A 98 -6.34 -23.39 -1.10
N LYS A 99 -7.21 -23.49 -0.10
CA LYS A 99 -6.94 -24.20 1.17
C LYS A 99 -6.71 -25.71 0.99
N GLU A 100 -7.24 -26.28 -0.07
CA GLU A 100 -7.04 -27.69 -0.43
C GLU A 100 -5.70 -27.93 -1.13
N GLN A 101 -5.00 -26.87 -1.56
CA GLN A 101 -3.69 -26.95 -2.19
C GLN A 101 -2.58 -26.92 -1.15
N LYS A 102 -1.54 -27.73 -1.37
CA LYS A 102 -0.30 -27.67 -0.58
C LYS A 102 0.61 -26.53 -1.05
N ASP A 103 0.70 -26.35 -2.36
CA ASP A 103 1.50 -25.34 -3.04
C ASP A 103 0.76 -24.89 -4.31
N ILE A 104 1.10 -23.72 -4.82
CA ILE A 104 0.53 -23.14 -6.03
C ILE A 104 1.37 -23.50 -7.25
N ASP A 105 0.75 -24.09 -8.28
CA ASP A 105 1.35 -24.18 -9.62
C ASP A 105 1.23 -22.84 -10.34
N SER A 106 2.28 -22.02 -10.21
CA SER A 106 2.32 -20.67 -10.78
C SER A 106 2.24 -20.66 -12.31
N GLN A 107 2.76 -21.70 -12.99
CA GLN A 107 2.71 -21.77 -14.45
C GLN A 107 1.29 -21.99 -14.94
N THR A 108 0.55 -22.90 -14.29
CA THR A 108 -0.87 -23.11 -14.58
C THR A 108 -1.68 -21.85 -14.32
N VAL A 109 -1.47 -21.18 -13.17
CA VAL A 109 -2.14 -19.92 -12.85
C VAL A 109 -1.90 -18.86 -13.93
N VAL A 110 -0.63 -18.61 -14.28
CA VAL A 110 -0.26 -17.59 -15.28
C VAL A 110 -0.85 -17.92 -16.64
N LYS A 111 -0.77 -19.18 -17.08
CA LYS A 111 -1.31 -19.61 -18.37
C LYS A 111 -2.82 -19.40 -18.45
N THR A 112 -3.55 -19.89 -17.46
CA THR A 112 -5.01 -19.79 -17.41
C THR A 112 -5.48 -18.34 -17.38
N VAL A 113 -4.89 -17.50 -16.52
CA VAL A 113 -5.27 -16.07 -16.43
C VAL A 113 -4.97 -15.34 -17.74
N ARG A 114 -3.83 -15.60 -18.38
CA ARG A 114 -3.51 -15.00 -19.68
C ARG A 114 -4.43 -15.46 -20.80
N GLU A 115 -4.92 -16.70 -20.75
CA GLU A 115 -5.92 -17.21 -21.70
C GLU A 115 -7.28 -16.56 -21.49
N MET A 116 -7.66 -16.29 -20.24
CA MET A 116 -8.88 -15.53 -19.91
C MET A 116 -8.81 -14.06 -20.36
N ASP A 117 -7.63 -13.43 -20.26
CA ASP A 117 -7.40 -12.04 -20.65
C ASP A 117 -7.19 -11.86 -22.16
N LYS A 118 -7.00 -12.95 -22.93
CA LYS A 118 -6.98 -12.86 -24.40
C LYS A 118 -8.38 -12.43 -24.87
N PRO A 119 -8.48 -11.40 -25.74
CA PRO A 119 -9.72 -11.10 -26.43
C PRO A 119 -10.06 -12.27 -27.35
N SER A 120 -10.80 -13.23 -26.81
CA SER A 120 -11.26 -14.41 -27.53
C SER A 120 -12.67 -14.10 -28.02
N GLY A 121 -12.77 -13.79 -29.31
CA GLY A 121 -13.99 -14.09 -30.04
C GLY A 121 -14.14 -15.60 -30.10
N LEU A 122 -14.75 -16.19 -29.06
CA LEU A 122 -15.50 -17.46 -29.05
C LEU A 122 -15.85 -17.85 -27.60
N LYS A 123 -17.10 -18.29 -27.47
CA LYS A 123 -17.91 -18.53 -26.27
C LYS A 123 -17.30 -19.57 -25.32
N THR A 124 -17.41 -19.32 -24.00
CA THR A 124 -17.62 -20.39 -23.02
C THR A 124 -18.36 -19.89 -21.77
N ASN A 125 -19.26 -20.75 -21.30
CA ASN A 125 -20.30 -20.56 -20.29
C ASN A 125 -19.77 -20.05 -18.94
N LYS A 126 -20.48 -19.06 -18.38
CA LYS A 126 -20.32 -18.55 -17.01
C LYS A 126 -21.68 -18.62 -16.32
N ASP A 127 -21.98 -19.76 -15.72
CA ASP A 127 -22.89 -19.80 -14.58
C ASP A 127 -22.04 -19.73 -13.31
N GLU A 128 -22.53 -19.01 -12.30
CA GLU A 128 -21.85 -18.55 -11.07
C GLU A 128 -21.13 -17.19 -11.20
N GLN A 129 -21.91 -16.11 -11.19
CA GLN A 129 -21.42 -14.75 -10.93
C GLN A 129 -21.69 -14.39 -9.46
N ILE A 130 -20.62 -14.40 -8.66
CA ILE A 130 -20.53 -13.57 -7.46
C ILE A 130 -20.27 -12.13 -7.94
N GLU A 131 -21.02 -11.15 -7.43
CA GLU A 131 -20.83 -9.72 -7.67
C GLU A 131 -19.37 -9.31 -7.41
N LEU A 132 -18.57 -9.25 -8.47
CA LEU A 132 -17.22 -8.71 -8.41
C LEU A 132 -17.31 -7.20 -8.58
N GLN A 133 -16.99 -6.46 -7.51
CA GLN A 133 -16.57 -5.06 -7.64
C GLN A 133 -15.53 -4.94 -8.77
N PRO A 134 -15.53 -3.85 -9.55
CA PRO A 134 -14.58 -3.66 -10.64
C PRO A 134 -13.18 -3.94 -10.10
N ILE A 135 -12.53 -4.97 -10.64
CA ILE A 135 -11.13 -5.24 -10.36
C ILE A 135 -10.39 -4.15 -11.13
N ASP A 136 -10.12 -3.02 -10.49
CA ASP A 136 -9.13 -2.08 -11.01
C ASP A 136 -7.87 -2.89 -11.26
N THR A 137 -7.40 -2.90 -12.51
CA THR A 137 -6.13 -3.56 -12.82
C THR A 137 -5.02 -2.88 -12.00
N PRO A 138 -3.94 -3.60 -11.61
CA PRO A 138 -2.82 -2.96 -10.92
C PRO A 138 -2.30 -1.72 -11.65
N GLU A 139 -2.46 -1.67 -12.98
CA GLU A 139 -2.11 -0.55 -13.84
C GLU A 139 -3.06 0.66 -13.66
N GLU A 140 -4.39 0.47 -13.65
CA GLU A 140 -5.36 1.56 -13.43
C GLU A 140 -5.29 2.15 -12.01
N ILE A 141 -5.04 1.32 -10.98
CA ILE A 141 -4.80 1.81 -9.61
C ILE A 141 -3.53 2.67 -9.57
N LEU A 142 -2.55 2.35 -10.40
CA LEU A 142 -1.22 2.97 -10.38
C LEU A 142 -1.22 4.37 -11.02
N GLU A 143 -2.03 4.63 -12.04
CA GLU A 143 -1.97 5.88 -12.81
C GLU A 143 -2.20 7.14 -11.97
N TRP A 144 -3.30 7.22 -11.22
CA TRP A 144 -3.60 8.42 -10.42
C TRP A 144 -2.64 8.59 -9.22
N LYS A 145 -2.14 7.47 -8.68
CA LYS A 145 -1.15 7.49 -7.58
C LYS A 145 0.21 7.95 -8.07
N GLU A 146 0.61 7.55 -9.28
CA GLU A 146 1.82 8.07 -9.94
C GLU A 146 1.74 9.58 -10.15
N GLU A 147 0.61 10.08 -10.66
CA GLU A 147 0.39 11.52 -10.83
C GLU A 147 0.47 12.27 -9.49
N LEU A 148 -0.21 11.76 -8.46
CA LEU A 148 -0.19 12.34 -7.13
C LEU A 148 1.22 12.33 -6.52
N TYR A 149 1.95 11.22 -6.62
CA TYR A 149 3.33 11.13 -6.13
C TYR A 149 4.24 12.18 -6.79
N LEU A 150 4.11 12.35 -8.11
CA LEU A 150 4.86 13.37 -8.84
C LEU A 150 4.53 14.79 -8.35
N LEU A 151 3.24 15.10 -8.16
CA LEU A 151 2.81 16.39 -7.63
C LEU A 151 3.37 16.64 -6.22
N LEU A 152 3.22 15.68 -5.31
CA LEU A 152 3.68 15.78 -3.93
C LEU A 152 5.20 15.95 -3.84
N THR A 153 5.97 15.27 -4.69
CA THR A 153 7.44 15.27 -4.58
C THR A 153 8.12 16.36 -5.40
N LYS A 154 7.64 16.65 -6.63
CA LYS A 154 8.27 17.59 -7.56
C LYS A 154 7.64 18.99 -7.53
N ASN A 155 6.34 19.11 -7.28
CA ASN A 155 5.63 20.38 -7.47
C ASN A 155 5.33 21.10 -6.14
N ILE A 156 5.34 20.38 -5.02
CA ILE A 156 5.03 20.94 -3.69
C ILE A 156 6.34 21.18 -2.91
N SER A 157 6.46 22.35 -2.26
CA SER A 157 7.60 22.66 -1.37
C SER A 157 7.45 21.94 -0.01
N PRO A 158 8.54 21.72 0.74
CA PRO A 158 8.46 21.14 2.09
C PRO A 158 7.43 21.82 3.00
N ASP A 159 7.44 23.15 3.12
CA ASP A 159 6.47 23.88 3.95
C ASP A 159 5.02 23.70 3.46
N ALA A 160 4.82 23.54 2.14
CA ALA A 160 3.48 23.29 1.58
C ALA A 160 3.02 21.86 1.89
N PHE A 161 3.94 20.89 1.95
CA PHE A 161 3.67 19.53 2.39
C PHE A 161 3.28 19.49 3.88
N GLU A 162 3.98 20.23 4.74
CA GLU A 162 3.60 20.38 6.16
C GLU A 162 2.18 20.96 6.32
N ARG A 163 1.83 21.98 5.53
CA ARG A 163 0.46 22.54 5.50
C ARG A 163 -0.58 21.55 4.99
N LEU A 164 -0.25 20.75 3.99
CA LEU A 164 -1.13 19.67 3.51
C LEU A 164 -1.38 18.65 4.62
N THR A 165 -0.32 18.21 5.31
CA THR A 165 -0.42 17.31 6.46
C THR A 165 -1.26 17.91 7.58
N GLN A 166 -1.05 19.18 7.92
CA GLN A 166 -1.87 19.89 8.90
C GLN A 166 -3.36 19.86 8.53
N ARG A 167 -3.69 20.09 7.25
CA ARG A 167 -5.06 20.00 6.74
C ARG A 167 -5.59 18.57 6.85
N LEU A 168 -4.82 17.57 6.41
CA LEU A 168 -5.18 16.15 6.49
C LEU A 168 -5.51 15.72 7.92
N LEU A 169 -4.69 16.11 8.90
CA LEU A 169 -4.92 15.77 10.30
C LEU A 169 -6.21 16.40 10.85
N ARG A 170 -6.47 17.67 10.50
CA ARG A 170 -7.73 18.34 10.90
C ARG A 170 -8.95 17.63 10.33
N GLU A 171 -8.93 17.29 9.04
CA GLU A 171 -10.02 16.55 8.39
C GLU A 171 -10.13 15.10 8.92
N SER A 172 -9.05 14.55 9.47
CA SER A 172 -9.04 13.26 10.16
C SER A 172 -9.50 13.34 11.63
N GLY A 173 -9.96 14.51 12.10
CA GLY A 173 -10.53 14.69 13.43
C GLY A 173 -9.54 15.16 14.51
N PHE A 174 -8.30 15.51 14.16
CA PHE A 174 -7.38 16.13 15.11
C PHE A 174 -7.78 17.59 15.39
N VAL A 175 -7.62 18.01 16.64
CA VAL A 175 -7.85 19.39 17.07
C VAL A 175 -6.55 20.06 17.50
N GLN A 176 -6.53 21.39 17.52
CA GLN A 176 -5.35 22.18 17.90
C GLN A 176 -4.08 21.81 17.09
N VAL A 177 -4.26 21.51 15.80
CA VAL A 177 -3.14 21.14 14.91
C VAL A 177 -2.34 22.38 14.54
N GLU A 178 -1.07 22.40 14.94
CA GLU A 178 -0.11 23.48 14.73
C GLU A 178 1.15 22.94 14.05
N VAL A 179 1.66 23.66 13.04
CA VAL A 179 2.96 23.39 12.41
C VAL A 179 4.03 24.20 13.15
N THR A 180 5.16 23.57 13.47
CA THR A 180 6.27 24.16 14.21
C THR A 180 7.47 24.38 13.29
N GLY A 181 7.76 25.63 12.92
CA GLY A 181 8.92 25.96 12.08
C GLY A 181 10.23 26.13 12.86
N LYS A 182 10.42 25.44 14.00
CA LYS A 182 11.57 25.69 14.88
C LYS A 182 12.74 24.78 14.51
N THR A 183 13.80 25.38 13.98
CA THR A 183 15.08 24.67 13.77
C THR A 183 15.63 24.16 15.11
N GLY A 184 15.99 22.87 15.17
CA GLY A 184 16.71 22.28 16.31
C GLY A 184 15.85 21.55 17.36
N ASP A 185 14.59 21.24 17.06
CA ASP A 185 13.72 20.49 17.98
C ASP A 185 13.76 18.96 17.82
N GLY A 186 14.64 18.47 16.94
CA GLY A 186 14.77 17.05 16.62
C GLY A 186 13.92 16.61 15.42
N GLY A 187 13.41 17.56 14.62
CA GLY A 187 12.64 17.26 13.41
C GLY A 187 11.14 17.19 13.67
N ILE A 188 10.64 17.93 14.66
CA ILE A 188 9.21 18.01 14.95
C ILE A 188 8.61 19.10 14.07
N ASP A 189 7.79 18.70 13.11
CA ASP A 189 7.18 19.65 12.18
C ASP A 189 5.81 20.12 12.67
N GLY A 190 5.26 19.49 13.71
CA GLY A 190 4.09 20.02 14.40
C GLY A 190 3.53 19.14 15.51
N LYS A 191 2.40 19.57 16.03
CA LYS A 191 1.65 18.90 17.10
C LYS A 191 0.15 19.02 16.89
N GLY A 192 -0.61 18.10 17.47
CA GLY A 192 -2.06 18.13 17.49
C GLY A 192 -2.62 17.23 18.59
N ILE A 193 -3.92 17.30 18.80
CA ILE A 193 -4.63 16.47 19.79
C ILE A 193 -5.57 15.54 19.05
N ALA A 194 -5.32 14.25 19.10
CA ALA A 194 -6.23 13.23 18.60
C ALA A 194 -7.30 12.95 19.65
N ARG A 195 -8.59 13.02 19.27
CA ARG A 195 -9.70 12.69 20.16
C ARG A 195 -10.33 11.37 19.76
N ILE A 196 -10.43 10.44 20.69
CA ILE A 196 -11.11 9.17 20.49
C ILE A 196 -12.48 9.24 21.15
N ASN A 197 -13.53 9.21 20.32
CA ASN A 197 -14.94 9.18 20.73
C ASN A 197 -15.33 10.27 21.75
N GLY A 198 -14.61 11.39 21.79
CA GLY A 198 -14.81 12.47 22.76
C GLY A 198 -14.46 12.13 24.21
N LEU A 199 -13.96 10.93 24.50
CA LEU A 199 -13.66 10.46 25.86
C LEU A 199 -12.17 10.59 26.20
N MET A 200 -11.31 10.32 25.21
CA MET A 200 -9.85 10.34 25.40
C MET A 200 -9.23 11.34 24.44
N SER A 201 -8.19 12.02 24.90
CA SER A 201 -7.38 12.93 24.11
C SER A 201 -5.92 12.52 24.23
N PHE A 202 -5.23 12.41 23.10
CA PHE A 202 -3.81 12.10 23.03
C PHE A 202 -3.08 13.26 22.40
N HIS A 203 -2.04 13.76 23.05
CA HIS A 203 -1.11 14.71 22.47
C HIS A 203 -0.23 13.96 21.48
N VAL A 204 -0.29 14.36 20.22
CA VAL A 204 0.47 13.78 19.13
C VAL A 204 1.43 14.83 18.60
N ILE A 205 2.69 14.47 18.46
CA ILE A 205 3.63 15.23 17.64
C ILE A 205 3.83 14.52 16.32
N PHE A 206 4.08 15.29 15.26
CA PHE A 206 4.26 14.72 13.94
C PHE A 206 5.48 15.29 13.22
N GLN A 207 6.04 14.46 12.35
CA GLN A 207 7.11 14.80 11.42
C GLN A 207 6.64 14.54 10.00
N CYS A 208 6.92 15.46 9.09
CA CYS A 208 6.57 15.46 7.68
C CYS A 208 7.84 15.43 6.83
N LYS A 209 8.14 14.29 6.21
CA LYS A 209 9.32 14.14 5.35
C LYS A 209 8.91 14.07 3.88
N LYS A 210 9.10 15.16 3.14
CA LYS A 210 9.03 15.11 1.67
C LYS A 210 10.28 14.39 1.16
N TYR A 211 10.14 13.13 0.75
CA TYR A 211 11.24 12.24 0.47
C TYR A 211 10.98 11.34 -0.74
N GLN A 212 12.01 11.13 -1.55
CA GLN A 212 12.01 10.16 -2.66
C GLN A 212 12.96 9.03 -2.28
N GLY A 213 12.46 8.09 -1.48
CA GLY A 213 13.25 6.99 -0.91
C GLY A 213 12.58 6.39 0.32
N SER A 214 13.33 5.57 1.06
CA SER A 214 12.83 4.92 2.27
C SER A 214 13.38 5.58 3.53
N VAL A 215 12.49 5.81 4.50
CA VAL A 215 12.84 6.28 5.85
C VAL A 215 13.38 5.11 6.65
N SER A 216 14.55 5.34 7.26
CA SER A 216 15.33 4.33 7.97
C SER A 216 14.98 4.23 9.46
N ALA A 217 15.40 3.14 10.10
CA ALA A 217 15.23 2.95 11.55
C ALA A 217 15.92 4.04 12.39
N SER A 218 17.05 4.60 11.94
CA SER A 218 17.73 5.68 12.65
C SER A 218 16.87 6.93 12.73
N GLU A 219 16.17 7.29 11.64
CA GLU A 219 15.33 8.49 11.61
C GLU A 219 14.12 8.35 12.54
N ILE A 220 13.50 7.16 12.59
CA ILE A 220 12.43 6.88 13.56
C ILE A 220 12.94 6.96 14.99
N ARG A 221 14.17 6.48 15.26
CA ARG A 221 14.79 6.54 16.58
C ARG A 221 15.13 7.98 17.00
N ASP A 222 15.59 8.79 16.06
CA ASP A 222 15.90 10.20 16.31
C ASP A 222 14.62 10.99 16.61
N PHE A 223 13.56 10.79 15.82
CA PHE A 223 12.24 11.37 16.06
C PHE A 223 11.66 10.93 17.41
N ARG A 224 11.77 9.64 17.74
CA ARG A 224 11.40 9.10 19.05
C ARG A 224 12.12 9.81 20.18
N GLY A 225 13.43 10.05 20.03
CA GLY A 225 14.24 10.79 21.00
C GLY A 225 13.72 12.22 21.23
N ALA A 226 13.31 12.89 20.16
CA ALA A 226 12.71 14.22 20.22
C ALA A 226 11.34 14.24 20.93
N MET A 227 10.62 13.12 20.92
CA MET A 227 9.28 12.97 21.49
C MET A 227 9.24 12.81 23.01
N VAL A 228 10.31 12.26 23.59
CA VAL A 228 10.32 11.83 25.01
C VAL A 228 9.91 12.98 25.93
N GLY A 229 8.83 12.77 26.69
CA GLY A 229 8.28 13.75 27.64
C GLY A 229 7.49 14.91 27.02
N ARG A 230 7.24 14.90 25.69
CA ARG A 230 6.53 15.97 24.99
C ARG A 230 5.15 15.57 24.46
N ALA A 231 4.91 14.27 24.23
CA ALA A 231 3.68 13.76 23.64
C ALA A 231 3.40 12.32 24.06
N ASP A 232 2.13 11.90 23.93
CA ASP A 232 1.68 10.54 24.19
C ASP A 232 2.03 9.60 23.03
N LYS A 233 1.98 10.14 21.79
CA LYS A 233 2.22 9.41 20.54
C LYS A 233 2.97 10.26 19.52
N GLY A 234 3.66 9.57 18.62
CA GLY A 234 4.30 10.17 17.45
C GLY A 234 3.59 9.78 16.17
N LEU A 235 3.66 10.63 15.16
CA LEU A 235 3.16 10.35 13.83
C LEU A 235 4.20 10.76 12.78
N PHE A 236 4.71 9.81 12.01
CA PHE A 236 5.69 10.07 10.97
C PHE A 236 5.05 9.93 9.59
N ILE A 237 5.07 11.01 8.81
CA ILE A 237 4.40 11.10 7.51
C ILE A 237 5.45 11.34 6.44
N THR A 238 5.48 10.51 5.40
CA THR A 238 6.45 10.62 4.30
C THR A 238 5.77 10.45 2.94
N THR A 239 6.32 11.10 1.91
CA THR A 239 5.94 10.81 0.51
C THR A 239 6.64 9.56 -0.04
N GLY A 240 7.61 9.02 0.69
CA GLY A 240 8.37 7.83 0.34
C GLY A 240 7.77 6.55 0.93
N THR A 241 8.64 5.65 1.39
CA THR A 241 8.28 4.41 2.10
C THR A 241 9.02 4.32 3.44
N PHE A 242 8.68 3.32 4.26
CA PHE A 242 9.46 2.95 5.44
C PHE A 242 10.18 1.63 5.18
N THR A 243 11.37 1.50 5.73
CA THR A 243 12.03 0.20 5.75
C THR A 243 11.40 -0.72 6.80
N SER A 244 11.54 -2.04 6.67
CA SER A 244 11.07 -2.96 7.71
C SER A 244 11.75 -2.72 9.06
N GLY A 245 13.00 -2.22 9.05
CA GLY A 245 13.68 -1.76 10.26
C GLY A 245 13.01 -0.55 10.90
N ALA A 246 12.57 0.42 10.10
CA ALA A 246 11.82 1.59 10.57
C ALA A 246 10.45 1.21 11.13
N ILE A 247 9.72 0.30 10.48
CA ILE A 247 8.43 -0.22 10.96
C ILE A 247 8.60 -0.90 12.32
N LYS A 248 9.58 -1.80 12.45
CA LYS A 248 9.89 -2.47 13.73
C LYS A 248 10.34 -1.51 14.82
N GLU A 249 11.15 -0.50 14.48
CA GLU A 249 11.56 0.52 15.44
C GLU A 249 10.36 1.34 15.90
N ALA A 250 9.40 1.66 15.02
CA ALA A 250 8.22 2.47 15.32
C ALA A 250 7.31 1.83 16.40
N THR A 251 7.17 0.50 16.36
CA THR A 251 6.37 -0.31 17.30
C THR A 251 7.20 -1.02 18.38
N ARG A 252 8.43 -0.57 18.65
CA ARG A 252 9.35 -1.24 19.60
C ARG A 252 8.75 -1.29 21.01
N ASP A 253 8.77 -2.49 21.60
CA ASP A 253 8.29 -2.73 22.96
C ASP A 253 8.92 -1.79 24.00
N GLY A 254 8.08 -1.25 24.88
CA GLY A 254 8.49 -0.33 25.95
C GLY A 254 8.83 1.08 25.49
N ALA A 255 8.72 1.40 24.20
CA ALA A 255 8.91 2.74 23.67
C ALA A 255 7.57 3.44 23.32
N PRO A 256 7.46 4.77 23.47
CA PRO A 256 6.26 5.51 23.09
C PRO A 256 5.89 5.31 21.60
N PRO A 257 4.72 4.75 21.24
CA PRO A 257 4.48 4.30 19.88
C PRO A 257 4.51 5.44 18.85
N ILE A 258 5.05 5.14 17.66
CA ILE A 258 5.06 6.03 16.50
C ILE A 258 4.19 5.40 15.42
N ASP A 259 3.13 6.08 15.03
CA ASP A 259 2.30 5.69 13.90
C ASP A 259 2.98 6.18 12.60
N LEU A 260 2.92 5.39 11.53
CA LEU A 260 3.60 5.64 10.27
C LEU A 260 2.58 5.83 9.13
N ILE A 261 2.76 6.86 8.31
CA ILE A 261 1.97 7.09 7.09
C ILE A 261 2.95 7.25 5.94
N ASP A 262 3.04 6.23 5.08
CA ASP A 262 3.86 6.31 3.88
C ASP A 262 3.11 6.99 2.73
N GLY A 263 3.74 7.13 1.57
CA GLY A 263 3.12 7.82 0.43
C GLY A 263 1.91 7.08 -0.14
N GLU A 264 1.81 5.76 0.03
CA GLU A 264 0.66 4.96 -0.39
C GLU A 264 -0.53 5.19 0.56
N HIS A 265 -0.30 5.09 1.87
CA HIS A 265 -1.33 5.40 2.88
C HIS A 265 -1.76 6.87 2.80
N LEU A 266 -0.83 7.78 2.55
CA LEU A 266 -1.11 9.19 2.34
C LEU A 266 -2.04 9.40 1.13
N ALA A 267 -1.74 8.77 -0.02
CA ALA A 267 -2.58 8.86 -1.21
C ALA A 267 -4.01 8.38 -0.95
N GLU A 268 -4.15 7.25 -0.24
CA GLU A 268 -5.47 6.73 0.14
C GLU A 268 -6.22 7.66 1.09
N LYS A 269 -5.53 8.28 2.06
CA LYS A 269 -6.14 9.27 2.95
C LYS A 269 -6.58 10.53 2.23
N LEU A 270 -5.80 11.01 1.26
CA LEU A 270 -6.18 12.14 0.41
C LEU A 270 -7.42 11.82 -0.43
N LYS A 271 -7.52 10.60 -0.96
CA LYS A 271 -8.71 10.12 -1.67
C LYS A 271 -9.93 10.01 -0.75
N GLU A 272 -9.79 9.39 0.41
CA GLU A 272 -10.85 9.19 1.40
C GLU A 272 -11.45 10.53 1.86
N LEU A 273 -10.59 11.51 2.15
CA LEU A 273 -10.98 12.84 2.62
C LEU A 273 -11.30 13.82 1.46
N GLN A 274 -11.24 13.36 0.21
CA GLN A 274 -11.44 14.18 -0.99
C GLN A 274 -10.55 15.44 -1.03
N LEU A 275 -9.32 15.32 -0.52
CA LEU A 275 -8.35 16.41 -0.46
C LEU A 275 -7.54 16.48 -1.75
N GLY A 276 -7.99 17.31 -2.68
CA GLY A 276 -7.35 17.45 -4.00
C GLY A 276 -7.56 16.24 -4.92
N VAL A 277 -8.37 15.26 -4.49
CA VAL A 277 -8.73 14.06 -5.25
C VAL A 277 -10.25 13.99 -5.35
N LYS A 278 -10.76 13.83 -6.58
CA LYS A 278 -12.19 13.64 -6.86
C LYS A 278 -12.40 12.24 -7.43
N THR A 279 -13.40 11.53 -6.93
CA THR A 279 -13.82 10.23 -7.43
C THR A 279 -15.15 10.35 -8.15
N GLU A 280 -15.20 9.93 -9.40
CA GLU A 280 -16.43 9.89 -10.20
C GLU A 280 -16.77 8.43 -10.48
N MET A 281 -17.99 8.01 -10.15
CA MET A 281 -18.50 6.68 -10.48
C MET A 281 -18.94 6.70 -11.95
N VAL A 282 -18.23 5.96 -12.81
CA VAL A 282 -18.62 5.81 -14.21
C VAL A 282 -19.53 4.60 -14.34
N GLU A 283 -20.76 4.79 -14.83
CA GLU A 283 -21.66 3.69 -15.16
C GLU A 283 -21.06 2.87 -16.30
N LYS A 284 -20.74 1.60 -16.04
CA LYS A 284 -20.26 0.67 -17.07
C LYS A 284 -21.45 -0.11 -17.62
N ILE A 285 -21.94 0.31 -18.78
CA ILE A 285 -23.01 -0.39 -19.49
C ILE A 285 -22.40 -1.53 -20.32
N THR A 286 -22.82 -2.77 -20.06
CA THR A 286 -22.47 -3.93 -20.87
C THR A 286 -23.71 -4.54 -21.50
N ILE A 287 -23.67 -4.79 -22.80
CA ILE A 287 -24.78 -5.42 -23.54
C ILE A 287 -24.60 -6.94 -23.51
N ASP A 288 -25.58 -7.65 -22.95
CA ASP A 288 -25.68 -9.10 -23.10
C ASP A 288 -26.30 -9.46 -24.46
N LYS A 289 -25.44 -9.64 -25.46
CA LYS A 289 -25.87 -10.00 -26.81
C LYS A 289 -26.56 -11.36 -26.88
N ASN A 290 -26.18 -12.32 -26.02
CA ASN A 290 -26.77 -13.66 -26.06
C ASN A 290 -28.24 -13.63 -25.63
N TRP A 291 -28.61 -12.74 -24.72
CA TRP A 291 -30.01 -12.55 -24.33
C TRP A 291 -30.86 -12.11 -25.53
N PHE A 292 -30.38 -11.17 -26.34
CA PHE A 292 -31.07 -10.71 -27.55
C PHE A 292 -31.06 -11.74 -28.69
N GLU A 293 -30.05 -12.59 -28.79
CA GLU A 293 -29.98 -13.67 -29.79
C GLU A 293 -30.96 -14.83 -29.49
N ASN A 294 -31.46 -14.94 -28.25
CA ASN A 294 -32.39 -15.99 -27.81
C ASN A 294 -33.82 -15.49 -27.53
N LEU A 295 -34.18 -14.32 -28.09
CA LEU A 295 -35.53 -13.74 -28.05
C LEU A 295 -36.43 -14.38 -29.11
#